data_AF-A0A9D9WTB5-F1
#
_entry.id   AF-A0A9D9WTB5-F1
#
_cell.length_a   1.000
_cell.length_b   1.000
_cell.length_c   1.000
_cell.angle_alpha   90.00
_cell.angle_beta   90.00
_cell.angle_gamma   90.00
#
_symmetry.space_group_name_H-M   'P 1'
#
loop_
_entity.id
_entity.type
_entity.pdbx_description
1 polymer ?
#
loop_
_entity_poly.entity_id
_entity_poly.type
_entity_poly.pdbx_seq_one_letter_code
_entity_poly.pdbx_strand_id
1 'polypeptide(L)'
;KLSNAKDSEFNKALEYLQRDFKILPVGVAQAGAWKYSHIYAITTSHFPDLAEQARKITESQARSKILELYFDMVGAAQLRDLQKLFGWGNEVMKRSVGKLADAGKLIWAEHPKQAGEWLAVKEVM
;
A
#
# COMPACT_ATOMS: atom_id res chain seq x y z
N LYS A 1 -25.64 24.01 13.53
CA LYS A 1 -25.52 22.55 13.69
C LYS A 1 -24.05 22.20 13.85
N LEU A 2 -23.59 21.94 15.08
CA LEU A 2 -22.19 21.60 15.43
C LEU A 2 -21.93 20.08 15.41
N SER A 3 -22.21 19.39 14.29
CA SER A 3 -21.96 17.93 14.17
C SER A 3 -20.67 17.59 13.43
N ASN A 4 -20.29 18.39 12.42
CA ASN A 4 -19.27 17.98 11.45
C ASN A 4 -17.84 17.84 12.01
N ALA A 5 -17.48 18.60 13.05
CA ALA A 5 -16.14 18.53 13.65
C ALA A 5 -15.90 17.23 14.44
N LYS A 6 -16.96 16.66 15.04
CA LYS A 6 -16.84 15.36 15.74
C LYS A 6 -16.68 14.22 14.74
N ASP A 7 -17.41 14.30 13.61
CA ASP A 7 -17.33 13.31 12.55
C ASP A 7 -15.95 13.31 11.87
N SER A 8 -15.35 14.49 11.65
CA SER A 8 -14.01 14.58 11.07
C SER A 8 -12.92 14.00 11.98
N GLU A 9 -12.96 14.31 13.28
CA GLU A 9 -11.98 13.76 14.23
C GLU A 9 -12.17 12.25 14.43
N PHE A 10 -13.41 11.76 14.41
CA PHE A 10 -13.68 10.33 14.46
C PHE A 10 -13.12 9.60 13.24
N ASN A 11 -13.39 10.09 12.03
CA ASN A 11 -12.85 9.48 10.80
C ASN A 11 -11.33 9.51 10.77
N LYS A 12 -10.72 10.62 11.19
CA LYS A 12 -9.27 10.75 11.30
C LYS A 12 -8.66 9.77 12.30
N ALA A 13 -9.29 9.58 13.46
CA ALA A 13 -8.87 8.56 14.43
C ALA A 13 -8.98 7.15 13.83
N LEU A 14 -10.06 6.87 13.11
CA LEU A 14 -10.26 5.58 12.43
C LEU A 14 -9.20 5.34 11.35
N GLU A 15 -8.85 6.36 10.56
CA GLU A 15 -7.75 6.31 9.58
C GLU A 15 -6.42 6.01 10.24
N TYR A 16 -6.08 6.66 11.36
CA TYR A 16 -4.85 6.38 12.09
C TYR A 16 -4.78 4.95 12.64
N LEU A 17 -5.89 4.46 13.19
CA LEU A 17 -5.95 3.08 13.67
C LEU A 17 -5.80 2.06 12.54
N GLN A 18 -6.41 2.31 11.38
CA GLN A 18 -6.27 1.45 10.19
C GLN A 18 -4.86 1.51 9.61
N ARG A 19 -4.29 2.71 9.47
CA ARG A 19 -2.94 2.92 8.94
C ARG A 19 -1.88 2.16 9.75
N ASP A 20 -2.03 2.18 11.08
CA ASP A 20 -1.12 1.49 11.99
C ASP A 20 -1.48 0.00 12.17
N PHE A 21 -2.44 -0.54 11.38
CA PHE A 21 -2.93 -1.91 11.49
C PHE A 21 -3.42 -2.28 12.90
N LYS A 22 -3.94 -1.33 13.68
CA LYS A 22 -4.53 -1.60 15.00
C LYS A 22 -5.94 -2.18 14.89
N ILE A 23 -6.66 -1.80 13.83
CA ILE A 23 -7.97 -2.34 13.49
C ILE A 23 -8.03 -2.72 12.01
N LEU A 24 -8.93 -3.64 11.65
CA LEU A 24 -9.21 -4.03 10.27
C LEU A 24 -10.71 -4.26 10.04
N PRO A 25 -11.22 -4.01 8.82
CA PRO A 25 -12.59 -4.31 8.47
C PRO A 25 -12.82 -5.83 8.41
N VAL A 26 -13.80 -6.32 9.15
CA VAL A 26 -14.17 -7.76 9.22
C VAL A 26 -15.56 -8.06 8.64
N GLY A 27 -16.30 -7.03 8.24
CA GLY A 27 -17.63 -7.20 7.66
C GLY A 27 -18.33 -5.89 7.43
N VAL A 28 -19.61 -5.99 7.05
CA VAL A 28 -20.49 -4.85 6.79
C VAL A 28 -21.74 -4.94 7.67
N ALA A 29 -22.12 -3.82 8.25
CA ALA A 29 -23.36 -3.64 9.00
C ALA A 29 -24.40 -2.91 8.14
N GLN A 30 -25.67 -3.29 8.31
CA GLN A 30 -26.85 -2.61 7.76
C GLN A 30 -27.13 -1.31 8.53
N ALA A 31 -26.13 -0.43 8.61
CA ALA A 31 -26.17 0.81 9.36
C ALA A 31 -25.74 1.99 8.48
N GLY A 32 -26.11 3.21 8.91
CA GLY A 32 -25.87 4.45 8.16
C GLY A 32 -26.89 4.70 7.05
N ALA A 33 -26.77 5.86 6.40
CA ALA A 33 -27.72 6.30 5.38
C ALA A 33 -27.81 5.36 4.16
N TRP A 34 -26.73 4.61 3.88
CA TRP A 34 -26.61 3.70 2.74
C TRP A 34 -26.67 2.23 3.16
N LYS A 35 -26.95 1.95 4.44
CA LYS A 35 -26.92 0.59 5.04
C LYS A 35 -25.64 -0.19 4.73
N TYR A 36 -24.53 0.54 4.56
CA TYR A 36 -23.22 0.00 4.22
C TYR A 36 -22.18 0.68 5.12
N SER A 37 -21.93 0.09 6.28
CA SER A 37 -20.93 0.56 7.23
C SER A 37 -19.98 -0.58 7.56
N HIS A 38 -18.66 -0.35 7.55
CA HIS A 38 -17.71 -1.38 7.94
C HIS A 38 -17.79 -1.69 9.44
N ILE A 39 -17.71 -2.97 9.78
CA ILE A 39 -17.46 -3.46 11.13
C ILE A 39 -15.96 -3.65 11.26
N TYR A 40 -15.37 -3.07 12.32
CA TYR A 40 -13.94 -3.19 12.60
C TYR A 40 -13.70 -4.11 13.79
N ALA A 41 -12.62 -4.91 13.70
CA ALA A 41 -12.10 -5.68 14.82
C ALA A 41 -10.66 -5.26 15.13
N ILE A 42 -10.18 -5.56 16.34
CA ILE A 42 -8.79 -5.39 16.72
C ILE A 42 -7.94 -6.42 15.99
N THR A 43 -6.89 -5.98 15.30
CA THR A 43 -6.06 -6.84 14.45
C THR A 43 -5.45 -8.00 15.21
N THR A 44 -4.91 -7.75 16.41
CA THR A 44 -4.28 -8.79 17.24
C THR A 44 -5.27 -9.80 17.81
N SER A 45 -6.56 -9.48 17.87
CA SER A 45 -7.61 -10.44 18.25
C SER A 45 -7.98 -11.34 17.07
N HIS A 46 -7.99 -10.81 15.85
CA HIS A 46 -8.37 -11.56 14.65
C HIS A 46 -7.19 -12.36 14.06
N PHE A 47 -5.97 -11.81 14.16
CA PHE A 47 -4.72 -12.41 13.70
C PHE A 47 -3.67 -12.39 14.83
N PRO A 48 -3.79 -13.28 15.83
CA PRO A 48 -2.94 -13.25 17.02
C PRO A 48 -1.45 -13.46 16.71
N ASP A 49 -1.14 -14.30 15.71
CA ASP A 49 0.24 -14.65 15.35
C ASP A 49 0.87 -13.67 14.35
N LEU A 50 0.16 -12.61 13.95
CA LEU A 50 0.61 -11.71 12.88
C LEU A 50 1.96 -11.06 13.19
N ALA A 51 2.16 -10.62 14.43
CA ALA A 51 3.42 -10.00 14.85
C ALA A 51 4.60 -11.00 14.77
N GLU A 52 4.37 -12.25 15.19
CA GLU A 52 5.40 -13.30 15.15
C GLU A 52 5.76 -13.70 13.72
N GLN A 53 4.78 -13.74 12.82
CA GLN A 53 5.01 -13.98 11.39
C GLN A 53 5.76 -12.81 10.74
N ALA A 54 5.32 -11.58 11.03
CA ALA A 54 5.90 -10.36 10.47
C ALA A 54 7.35 -10.12 10.92
N ARG A 55 7.72 -10.55 12.13
CA ARG A 55 9.10 -10.41 12.67
C ARG A 55 10.16 -11.01 11.75
N LYS A 56 9.82 -12.04 10.96
CA LYS A 56 10.74 -12.69 10.02
C LYS A 56 10.98 -11.89 8.73
N ILE A 57 10.19 -10.85 8.49
CA ILE A 57 10.22 -10.06 7.25
C ILE A 57 11.03 -8.79 7.51
N THR A 58 12.16 -8.67 6.80
CA THR A 58 12.96 -7.44 6.82
C THR A 58 12.26 -6.32 6.05
N GLU A 59 12.56 -5.06 6.38
CA GLU A 59 12.02 -3.93 5.62
C GLU A 59 12.34 -4.01 4.13
N SER A 60 13.53 -4.50 3.77
CA SER A 60 13.89 -4.65 2.35
C SER A 60 13.01 -5.67 1.64
N GLN A 61 12.69 -6.80 2.29
CA GLN A 61 11.78 -7.80 1.72
C GLN A 61 10.37 -7.24 1.58
N ALA A 62 9.88 -6.53 2.61
CA ALA A 62 8.57 -5.90 2.60
C ALA A 62 8.46 -4.88 1.44
N ARG A 63 9.43 -3.97 1.31
CA ARG A 63 9.45 -2.96 0.23
C ARG A 63 9.51 -3.59 -1.15
N SER A 64 10.36 -4.59 -1.34
CA SER A 64 10.44 -5.31 -2.63
C SER A 64 9.11 -5.99 -2.96
N LYS A 65 8.45 -6.64 -1.99
CA LYS A 65 7.15 -7.29 -2.24
C LYS A 65 6.03 -6.29 -2.50
N ILE A 66 6.01 -5.16 -1.81
CA ILE A 66 5.04 -4.08 -2.06
C ILE A 66 5.20 -3.53 -3.48
N LEU A 67 6.44 -3.26 -3.91
CA LEU A 67 6.69 -2.79 -5.28
C LEU A 67 6.30 -3.84 -6.33
N GLU A 68 6.66 -5.10 -6.11
CA GLU A 68 6.27 -6.21 -6.98
C GLU A 68 4.75 -6.27 -7.15
N LEU A 69 3.99 -6.32 -6.05
CA LEU A 69 2.54 -6.35 -6.10
C LEU A 69 1.96 -5.11 -6.78
N TYR A 70 2.55 -3.94 -6.56
CA TYR A 70 2.12 -2.72 -7.23
C TYR A 70 2.26 -2.84 -8.75
N PHE A 71 3.42 -3.29 -9.22
CA PHE A 71 3.68 -3.48 -10.65
C PHE A 71 2.86 -4.63 -11.24
N ASP A 72 2.58 -5.69 -10.49
CA ASP A 72 1.65 -6.76 -10.92
C ASP A 72 0.24 -6.20 -11.16
N MET A 73 -0.19 -5.18 -10.39
CA MET A 73 -1.50 -4.55 -10.55
C MET A 73 -1.56 -3.52 -11.69
N VAL A 74 -0.52 -2.68 -11.84
CA VAL A 74 -0.56 -1.54 -12.78
C VAL A 74 0.20 -1.80 -14.09
N GLY A 75 1.04 -2.83 -14.15
CA GLY A 75 1.90 -3.18 -15.28
C GLY A 75 3.10 -2.24 -15.47
N ALA A 76 2.89 -0.93 -15.48
CA ALA A 76 3.94 0.07 -15.65
C ALA A 76 3.68 1.35 -14.86
N ALA A 77 4.74 1.97 -14.37
CA ALA A 77 4.68 3.21 -13.61
C ALA A 77 5.99 4.00 -13.69
N GLN A 78 5.91 5.30 -13.44
CA GLN A 78 7.09 6.16 -13.37
C GLN A 78 7.70 6.18 -11.98
N LEU A 79 9.03 6.29 -11.91
CA LEU A 79 9.75 6.34 -10.64
C LEU A 79 9.27 7.47 -9.73
N ARG A 80 8.95 8.63 -10.29
CA ARG A 80 8.44 9.80 -9.56
C ARG A 80 7.09 9.54 -8.89
N ASP A 81 6.23 8.73 -9.52
CA ASP A 81 4.89 8.46 -9.02
C ASP A 81 4.96 7.44 -7.88
N LEU A 82 5.89 6.46 -7.97
CA LEU A 82 6.21 5.57 -6.86
C LEU A 82 6.71 6.36 -5.64
N GLN A 83 7.62 7.33 -5.85
CA GLN A 83 8.16 8.14 -4.75
C GLN A 83 7.05 8.94 -4.04
N LYS A 84 6.14 9.53 -4.81
CA LYS A 84 4.99 10.25 -4.26
C LYS A 84 4.01 9.32 -3.53
N LEU A 85 3.72 8.15 -4.10
CA LEU A 85 2.77 7.19 -3.56
C LEU A 85 3.26 6.58 -2.24
N PHE A 86 4.50 6.09 -2.22
CA PHE A 86 5.05 5.37 -1.08
C PHE A 86 5.71 6.28 -0.05
N GLY A 87 6.09 7.51 -0.44
CA GLY A 87 6.78 8.45 0.45
C GLY A 87 8.17 7.98 0.89
N TRP A 88 8.77 7.00 0.21
CA TRP A 88 10.10 6.51 0.53
C TRP A 88 11.17 7.48 0.03
N GLY A 89 12.27 7.61 0.77
CA GLY A 89 13.43 8.41 0.33
C GLY A 89 14.03 7.89 -0.98
N ASN A 90 14.60 8.79 -1.77
CA ASN A 90 15.13 8.51 -3.11
C ASN A 90 16.05 7.29 -3.15
N GLU A 91 16.98 7.18 -2.20
CA GLU A 91 17.94 6.07 -2.13
C GLU A 91 17.26 4.73 -1.84
N VAL A 92 16.26 4.73 -0.96
CA VAL A 92 15.47 3.52 -0.64
C VAL A 92 14.67 3.07 -1.85
N MET A 93 14.07 4.02 -2.58
CA MET A 93 13.31 3.73 -3.80
C MET A 93 14.22 3.14 -4.88
N LYS A 94 15.32 3.82 -5.22
CA LYS A 94 16.29 3.37 -6.23
C LYS A 94 16.83 1.98 -5.91
N ARG A 95 17.20 1.72 -4.65
CA ARG A 95 17.69 0.41 -4.21
C ARG A 95 16.62 -0.68 -4.36
N SER A 96 15.38 -0.38 -3.99
CA SER A 96 14.29 -1.36 -4.02
C SER A 96 13.88 -1.71 -5.45
N VAL A 97 13.83 -0.71 -6.34
CA VAL A 97 13.63 -0.87 -7.78
C VAL A 97 14.80 -1.63 -8.41
N GLY A 98 16.03 -1.23 -8.10
CA GLY A 98 17.25 -1.87 -8.62
C GLY A 98 17.25 -3.37 -8.34
N LYS A 99 16.91 -3.78 -7.10
CA LYS A 99 16.76 -5.21 -6.76
C LYS A 99 15.76 -5.96 -7.63
N LEU A 100 14.62 -5.34 -7.95
CA LEU A 100 13.59 -5.98 -8.80
C LEU A 100 14.00 -6.00 -10.27
N ALA A 101 14.74 -4.99 -10.73
CA ALA A 101 15.33 -4.96 -12.07
C ALA A 101 16.43 -6.02 -12.23
N ASP A 102 17.33 -6.12 -11.25
CA ASP A 102 18.40 -7.13 -11.20
C ASP A 102 17.83 -8.55 -11.14
N ALA A 103 16.72 -8.73 -10.42
CA ALA A 103 15.97 -9.99 -10.39
C ALA A 103 15.18 -10.27 -11.69
N GLY A 104 15.20 -9.36 -12.66
CA GLY A 104 14.52 -9.50 -13.94
C GLY A 104 13.00 -9.37 -13.88
N LYS A 105 12.43 -8.93 -12.76
CA LYS A 105 10.97 -8.70 -12.62
C LYS A 105 10.54 -7.40 -13.27
N LEU A 106 11.37 -6.37 -13.18
CA LEU A 106 11.13 -5.07 -13.78
C LEU A 106 12.17 -4.76 -14.85
N ILE A 107 11.76 -3.98 -15.85
CA ILE A 107 12.63 -3.42 -16.87
C ILE A 107 12.45 -1.91 -16.94
N TRP A 108 13.54 -1.20 -17.22
CA TRP A 108 13.44 0.19 -17.63
C TRP A 108 12.82 0.25 -19.02
N ALA A 109 11.81 1.10 -19.17
CA ALA A 109 11.05 1.23 -20.39
C ALA A 109 10.93 2.70 -20.80
N GLU A 110 10.48 2.93 -22.02
CA GLU A 110 10.06 4.24 -22.50
C GLU A 110 8.56 4.19 -22.79
N HIS A 111 7.84 5.24 -22.40
CA HIS A 111 6.42 5.32 -22.74
C HIS A 111 6.25 6.06 -24.08
N PRO A 112 5.48 5.50 -25.05
CA PRO A 112 5.40 6.02 -26.42
C PRO A 112 4.98 7.50 -26.53
N LYS A 113 4.23 8.00 -25.55
CA LYS A 113 3.66 9.36 -25.54
C LYS A 113 4.14 10.23 -24.38
N GLN A 114 4.87 9.67 -23.41
CA GLN A 114 5.17 10.38 -22.16
C GLN A 114 6.63 10.22 -21.79
N ALA A 115 7.36 11.34 -21.79
CA ALA A 115 8.74 11.34 -21.32
C ALA A 115 8.81 11.06 -19.80
N GLY A 116 9.89 10.40 -19.39
CA GLY A 116 10.20 10.13 -17.99
C GLY A 116 10.89 8.78 -17.80
N GLU A 117 11.32 8.54 -16.57
CA GLU A 117 11.89 7.25 -16.14
C GLU A 117 10.74 6.27 -15.85
N TRP A 118 10.50 5.35 -16.78
CA TRP A 118 9.47 4.32 -16.65
C TRP A 118 10.05 2.98 -16.27
N LEU A 119 9.32 2.28 -15.43
CA LEU A 119 9.53 0.87 -15.13
C LEU A 119 8.27 0.11 -15.57
N ALA A 120 8.48 -1.09 -16.09
CA ALA A 120 7.41 -1.99 -16.48
C ALA A 120 7.73 -3.42 -16.03
N VAL A 121 6.70 -4.24 -15.83
CA VAL A 121 6.86 -5.68 -15.67
C VAL A 121 7.49 -6.27 -16.94
N LYS A 122 8.46 -7.18 -16.78
CA LYS A 122 9.16 -7.80 -17.92
C LYS A 122 8.24 -8.71 -18.74
N GLU A 123 7.38 -9.46 -18.06
CA GLU A 123 6.39 -10.32 -18.67
C GLU A 123 5.02 -9.83 -18.24
N VAL A 124 4.22 -9.39 -19.21
CA VAL A 124 2.77 -9.31 -19.01
C VAL A 124 2.28 -10.74 -19.13
N MET A 125 1.93 -11.35 -17.99
CA MET A 125 1.27 -12.66 -17.96
C MET A 125 -0.11 -12.57 -18.61
#